data_AF-A0A3R7GBA9-F1
#
_entry.id   AF-A0A3R7GBA9-F1
#
_cell.length_a   1.000
_cell.length_b   1.000
_cell.length_c   1.000
_cell.angle_alpha   90.00
_cell.angle_beta   90.00
_cell.angle_gamma   90.00
#
_symmetry.space_group_name_H-M   'P 1'
#
loop_
_entity.id
_entity.type
_entity.pdbx_description
1 polymer ?
#
loop_
_entity_poly.entity_id
_entity_poly.type
_entity_poly.pdbx_seq_one_letter_code
_entity_poly.pdbx_strand_id
1 'polypeptide(L)'
;MKNKRINEGPAGMAARLLAAFMLLMVAFGANAAEYMQCMQTYQKSLGIPGTPTCAVQVAGTSPMSTGADDPYGPMNYYNCPNASNWIADYCRGVPVPPQSDDSCPVADPVLPAKGIVTLSEADFASGDTLPLVFKRTYLSKPYDATQTTMGHNWVNNWQRRLDLLGANASEPHIVAYRGDQQVLNFKWIGGAWVVPGHRELSLTKAGGGYFHLRDELLGTTEAYSDATGKFYSETTRTGVIRKVIYDGRQRPSTIAEWPTDNVIQATATSIRLEYDSNDRVVTLVDPLGMPTSYAYDGKGNLASVTAPYGYVRQFLYEDARFPNALTGVKNESGSRTATWTCDASGRAVSVTHPDTTRNVSFS
;
A
#
# COMPACT_ATOMS: atom_id res chain seq x y z
N MET A 1 -71.32 18.16 15.82
CA MET A 1 -70.73 17.74 14.52
C MET A 1 -70.18 16.33 14.67
N LYS A 2 -70.42 15.46 13.68
CA LYS A 2 -70.27 13.99 13.75
C LYS A 2 -68.80 13.55 13.87
N ASN A 3 -68.45 12.83 14.95
CA ASN A 3 -67.21 12.07 15.04
C ASN A 3 -67.33 10.79 14.19
N LYS A 4 -66.92 10.85 12.92
CA LYS A 4 -66.67 9.64 12.12
C LYS A 4 -65.39 8.98 12.63
N ARG A 5 -65.52 8.04 13.58
CA ARG A 5 -64.47 7.03 13.83
C ARG A 5 -64.44 6.11 12.62
N ILE A 6 -63.38 6.18 11.82
CA ILE A 6 -63.11 5.23 10.75
C ILE A 6 -62.67 3.94 11.43
N ASN A 7 -63.51 2.90 11.38
CA ASN A 7 -63.10 1.54 11.73
C ASN A 7 -62.17 1.07 10.62
N GLU A 8 -60.87 1.08 10.89
CA GLU A 8 -59.88 0.49 10.00
C GLU A 8 -59.97 -1.03 10.13
N GLY A 9 -60.33 -1.71 9.02
CA GLY A 9 -60.27 -3.16 8.94
C GLY A 9 -58.81 -3.66 9.05
N PRO A 10 -58.59 -4.96 9.26
CA PRO A 10 -57.25 -5.53 9.43
C PRO A 10 -56.30 -5.20 8.25
N ALA A 11 -56.83 -5.02 7.05
CA ALA A 11 -56.08 -4.54 5.88
C ALA A 11 -55.62 -3.07 5.99
N GLY A 12 -56.37 -2.19 6.66
CA GLY A 12 -56.02 -0.79 6.87
C GLY A 12 -54.96 -0.60 7.95
N MET A 13 -55.01 -1.40 9.01
CA MET A 13 -53.98 -1.41 10.07
C MET A 13 -52.67 -2.03 9.56
N ALA A 14 -52.74 -3.10 8.73
CA ALA A 14 -51.59 -3.67 8.05
C ALA A 14 -50.97 -2.71 7.02
N ALA A 15 -51.78 -1.97 6.25
CA ALA A 15 -51.30 -0.97 5.30
C ALA A 15 -50.62 0.22 5.99
N ARG A 16 -51.09 0.64 7.18
CA ARG A 16 -50.43 1.68 7.98
C ARG A 16 -49.16 1.20 8.67
N LEU A 17 -49.12 -0.05 9.15
CA LEU A 17 -47.89 -0.66 9.67
C LEU A 17 -46.87 -0.87 8.55
N LEU A 18 -47.27 -1.28 7.35
CA LEU A 18 -46.39 -1.36 6.18
C LEU A 18 -45.93 0.01 5.69
N ALA A 19 -46.79 1.03 5.71
CA ALA A 19 -46.40 2.40 5.34
C ALA A 19 -45.48 3.02 6.40
N ALA A 20 -45.71 2.80 7.69
CA ALA A 20 -44.84 3.26 8.77
C ALA A 20 -43.52 2.46 8.81
N PHE A 21 -43.53 1.16 8.48
CA PHE A 21 -42.33 0.34 8.36
C PHE A 21 -41.54 0.69 7.09
N MET A 22 -42.20 1.03 5.97
CA MET A 22 -41.53 1.59 4.78
C MET A 22 -41.02 3.01 5.01
N LEU A 23 -41.72 3.87 5.77
CA LEU A 23 -41.24 5.22 6.13
C LEU A 23 -40.10 5.19 7.17
N LEU A 24 -40.06 4.19 8.06
CA LEU A 24 -38.90 3.92 8.92
C LEU A 24 -37.73 3.28 8.17
N MET A 25 -37.99 2.53 7.09
CA MET A 25 -36.96 1.89 6.26
C MET A 25 -36.36 2.81 5.18
N VAL A 26 -36.97 3.97 4.87
CA VAL A 26 -36.59 4.77 3.69
C VAL A 26 -35.93 6.14 4.00
N ALA A 27 -35.77 6.57 5.26
CA ALA A 27 -35.31 7.96 5.50
C ALA A 27 -34.07 8.21 6.38
N PHE A 28 -33.57 7.28 7.19
CA PHE A 28 -32.41 7.60 8.07
C PHE A 28 -31.33 6.50 8.21
N GLY A 29 -31.48 5.35 7.54
CA GLY A 29 -30.49 4.26 7.62
C GLY A 29 -29.42 4.27 6.52
N ALA A 30 -29.80 4.62 5.28
CA ALA A 30 -28.88 4.53 4.13
C ALA A 30 -27.87 5.69 4.06
N ASN A 31 -28.32 6.93 4.31
CA ASN A 31 -27.45 8.12 4.21
C ASN A 31 -26.38 8.20 5.31
N ALA A 32 -26.65 7.71 6.53
CA ALA A 32 -25.67 7.79 7.61
C ALA A 32 -24.53 6.78 7.42
N ALA A 33 -24.87 5.56 6.99
CA ALA A 33 -23.88 4.53 6.67
C ALA A 33 -23.02 4.94 5.47
N GLU A 34 -23.64 5.43 4.38
CA GLU A 34 -22.94 5.95 3.21
C GLU A 34 -22.09 7.19 3.54
N TYR A 35 -22.61 8.10 4.37
CA TYR A 35 -21.86 9.26 4.86
C TYR A 35 -20.61 8.83 5.61
N MET A 36 -20.73 7.94 6.62
CA MET A 36 -19.58 7.48 7.39
C MET A 36 -18.54 6.78 6.51
N GLN A 37 -19.00 5.98 5.55
CA GLN A 37 -18.13 5.23 4.64
C GLN A 37 -17.42 6.15 3.63
N CYS A 38 -18.09 7.18 3.13
CA CYS A 38 -17.44 8.22 2.31
C CYS A 38 -16.44 9.03 3.14
N MET A 39 -16.76 9.40 4.39
CA MET A 39 -15.83 10.11 5.28
C MET A 39 -14.55 9.30 5.54
N GLN A 40 -14.67 7.98 5.73
CA GLN A 40 -13.51 7.07 5.83
C GLN A 40 -12.72 6.96 4.52
N THR A 41 -13.39 7.03 3.38
CA THR A 41 -12.74 7.01 2.07
C THR A 41 -11.98 8.32 1.80
N TYR A 42 -12.54 9.46 2.20
CA TYR A 42 -11.90 10.78 2.07
C TYR A 42 -10.63 10.90 2.91
N GLN A 43 -10.58 10.25 4.08
CA GLN A 43 -9.34 10.13 4.88
C GLN A 43 -8.20 9.43 4.15
N LYS A 44 -8.52 8.60 3.14
CA LYS A 44 -7.55 7.88 2.30
C LYS A 44 -7.22 8.63 1.01
N SER A 45 -7.88 9.76 0.76
CA SER A 45 -7.58 10.66 -0.35
C SER A 45 -6.38 11.56 -0.02
N LEU A 46 -5.86 12.25 -1.03
CA LEU A 46 -4.85 13.31 -0.87
C LEU A 46 -5.45 14.65 -0.39
N GLY A 47 -6.76 14.70 -0.09
CA GLY A 47 -7.43 15.92 0.36
C GLY A 47 -7.18 16.22 1.84
N ILE A 48 -6.72 17.44 2.13
CA ILE A 48 -6.39 17.88 3.50
C ILE A 48 -7.46 18.85 3.99
N PRO A 49 -8.20 18.54 5.07
CA PRO A 49 -9.18 19.46 5.66
C PRO A 49 -8.61 20.85 5.97
N GLY A 50 -9.40 21.90 5.74
CA GLY A 50 -9.01 23.30 5.94
C GLY A 50 -8.22 23.93 4.80
N THR A 51 -7.84 23.15 3.77
CA THR A 51 -7.11 23.68 2.60
C THR A 51 -8.05 24.09 1.46
N PRO A 52 -7.72 25.13 0.66
CA PRO A 52 -8.52 25.53 -0.50
C PRO A 52 -8.64 24.44 -1.57
N THR A 53 -7.67 23.52 -1.63
CA THR A 53 -7.63 22.41 -2.61
C THR A 53 -8.29 21.14 -2.12
N CYS A 54 -8.71 21.09 -0.85
CA CYS A 54 -9.24 19.90 -0.20
C CYS A 54 -10.32 19.24 -1.05
N ALA A 55 -11.33 19.99 -1.50
CA ALA A 55 -12.46 19.42 -2.21
C ALA A 55 -12.06 18.78 -3.55
N VAL A 56 -11.14 19.40 -4.28
CA VAL A 56 -10.66 18.90 -5.58
C VAL A 56 -9.79 17.65 -5.39
N GLN A 57 -8.93 17.65 -4.38
CA GLN A 57 -8.08 16.51 -4.06
C GLN A 57 -8.91 15.32 -3.56
N VAL A 58 -9.87 15.55 -2.64
CA VAL A 58 -10.79 14.50 -2.20
C VAL A 58 -11.54 13.91 -3.41
N ALA A 59 -12.14 14.74 -4.25
CA ALA A 59 -12.88 14.25 -5.42
C ALA A 59 -12.00 13.49 -6.42
N GLY A 60 -10.75 13.94 -6.64
CA GLY A 60 -9.86 13.38 -7.66
C GLY A 60 -8.96 12.22 -7.21
N THR A 61 -8.87 11.96 -5.91
CA THR A 61 -7.89 11.00 -5.35
C THR A 61 -8.47 10.06 -4.30
N SER A 62 -9.76 10.19 -4.00
CA SER A 62 -10.46 9.20 -3.19
C SER A 62 -10.42 7.84 -3.89
N PRO A 63 -10.02 6.75 -3.21
CA PRO A 63 -10.05 5.41 -3.78
C PRO A 63 -11.47 5.06 -4.24
N MET A 64 -11.64 4.69 -5.51
CA MET A 64 -12.91 4.17 -6.04
C MET A 64 -12.86 2.64 -6.01
N SER A 65 -13.59 2.00 -5.09
CA SER A 65 -13.68 0.54 -5.04
C SER A 65 -14.77 0.03 -5.99
N THR A 66 -14.45 -0.97 -6.82
CA THR A 66 -15.38 -1.57 -7.80
C THR A 66 -15.43 -3.11 -7.74
N GLY A 67 -14.82 -3.75 -6.74
CA GLY A 67 -14.57 -5.19 -6.77
C GLY A 67 -15.31 -6.02 -5.71
N ALA A 68 -15.71 -7.23 -6.09
CA ALA A 68 -16.23 -8.26 -5.18
C ALA A 68 -15.16 -8.85 -4.22
N ASP A 69 -13.89 -8.47 -4.40
CA ASP A 69 -12.75 -8.87 -3.57
C ASP A 69 -12.33 -7.76 -2.57
N ASP A 70 -13.19 -6.75 -2.35
CA ASP A 70 -12.94 -5.69 -1.35
C ASP A 70 -13.21 -6.23 0.08
N PRO A 71 -12.22 -6.21 0.99
CA PRO A 71 -12.41 -6.62 2.40
C PRO A 71 -13.47 -5.79 3.15
N TYR A 72 -14.02 -4.71 2.57
CA TYR A 72 -14.99 -3.81 3.22
C TYR A 72 -16.43 -3.85 2.66
N GLY A 73 -16.76 -4.83 1.79
CA GLY A 73 -18.14 -5.25 1.52
C GLY A 73 -18.88 -4.52 0.37
N PRO A 74 -20.01 -5.09 -0.12
CA PRO A 74 -20.57 -4.75 -1.42
C PRO A 74 -21.73 -3.74 -1.32
N MET A 75 -21.45 -2.45 -1.17
CA MET A 75 -22.48 -1.41 -1.38
C MET A 75 -21.89 -0.18 -2.10
N ASN A 76 -22.40 0.05 -3.31
CA ASN A 76 -22.24 1.18 -4.24
C ASN A 76 -21.39 2.41 -3.80
N TYR A 77 -20.09 2.34 -4.09
CA TYR A 77 -19.10 3.42 -3.93
C TYR A 77 -19.19 4.56 -4.97
N TYR A 78 -20.09 4.48 -5.95
CA TYR A 78 -20.11 5.39 -7.11
C TYR A 78 -20.38 6.87 -6.78
N ASN A 79 -20.90 7.18 -5.58
CA ASN A 79 -21.34 8.53 -5.26
C ASN A 79 -20.36 9.34 -4.39
N CYS A 80 -19.38 8.74 -3.72
CA CYS A 80 -18.50 9.48 -2.79
C CYS A 80 -17.70 10.61 -3.49
N PRO A 81 -17.08 10.41 -4.67
CA PRO A 81 -16.38 11.50 -5.37
C PRO A 81 -17.31 12.62 -5.85
N ASN A 82 -18.62 12.34 -5.97
CA ASN A 82 -19.64 13.27 -6.44
C ASN A 82 -20.48 13.89 -5.30
N ALA A 83 -20.30 13.42 -4.06
CA ALA A 83 -21.00 13.90 -2.87
C ALA A 83 -20.37 15.20 -2.32
N SER A 84 -20.54 16.29 -3.08
CA SER A 84 -19.92 17.60 -2.81
C SER A 84 -20.22 18.16 -1.41
N ASN A 85 -21.39 17.85 -0.85
CA ASN A 85 -21.77 18.22 0.52
C ASN A 85 -20.95 17.47 1.59
N TRP A 86 -20.67 16.19 1.41
CA TRP A 86 -19.88 15.37 2.34
C TRP A 86 -18.39 15.64 2.21
N ILE A 87 -17.92 15.88 0.98
CA ILE A 87 -16.56 16.38 0.74
C ILE A 87 -16.37 17.73 1.47
N ALA A 88 -17.38 18.61 1.43
CA ALA A 88 -17.31 19.87 2.15
C ALA A 88 -17.31 19.68 3.68
N ASP A 89 -18.00 18.68 4.23
CA ASP A 89 -17.92 18.33 5.66
C ASP A 89 -16.53 17.84 6.07
N TYR A 90 -15.98 16.88 5.31
CA TYR A 90 -14.60 16.42 5.53
C TYR A 90 -13.62 17.58 5.43
N CYS A 91 -13.75 18.44 4.42
CA CYS A 91 -12.88 19.58 4.24
C CYS A 91 -13.06 20.67 5.30
N ARG A 92 -14.18 20.70 6.03
CA ARG A 92 -14.39 21.53 7.22
C ARG A 92 -13.80 20.92 8.49
N GLY A 93 -13.26 19.71 8.43
CA GLY A 93 -12.65 19.02 9.56
C GLY A 93 -13.68 18.39 10.51
N VAL A 94 -14.85 17.98 10.01
CA VAL A 94 -15.81 17.20 10.81
C VAL A 94 -15.13 15.90 11.28
N PRO A 95 -15.11 15.61 12.60
CA PRO A 95 -14.48 14.39 13.12
C PRO A 95 -15.11 13.13 12.50
N VAL A 96 -14.27 12.24 11.98
CA VAL A 96 -14.70 10.96 11.42
C VAL A 96 -14.75 9.91 12.54
N PRO A 97 -15.89 9.23 12.76
CA PRO A 97 -15.97 8.17 13.75
C PRO A 97 -15.05 6.98 13.39
N PRO A 98 -14.38 6.35 14.37
CA PRO A 98 -13.51 5.20 14.14
C PRO A 98 -14.28 4.00 13.57
N GLN A 99 -13.62 3.18 12.74
CA GLN A 99 -14.17 1.91 12.27
C GLN A 99 -14.29 0.91 13.42
N SER A 100 -15.24 -0.04 13.33
CA SER A 100 -15.34 -1.16 14.29
C SER A 100 -14.04 -1.99 14.39
N ASP A 101 -13.23 -1.94 13.34
CA ASP A 101 -11.98 -2.69 13.21
C ASP A 101 -10.77 -1.90 13.78
N ASP A 102 -10.96 -0.62 14.15
CA ASP A 102 -10.00 0.17 14.94
C ASP A 102 -9.95 -0.27 16.42
N SER A 103 -10.70 -1.32 16.79
CA SER A 103 -10.64 -1.94 18.11
C SER A 103 -9.38 -2.79 18.36
N CYS A 104 -8.56 -2.99 17.32
CA CYS A 104 -7.16 -3.39 17.49
C CYS A 104 -6.28 -2.13 17.42
N PRO A 105 -5.44 -1.85 18.44
CA PRO A 105 -4.40 -0.82 18.30
C PRO A 105 -3.37 -1.30 17.28
N VAL A 106 -3.65 -1.10 15.99
CA VAL A 106 -2.71 -1.30 14.90
C VAL A 106 -1.70 -0.17 15.02
N ALA A 107 -0.57 -0.47 15.65
CA ALA A 107 0.61 0.37 15.64
C ALA A 107 1.25 0.33 14.23
N ASP A 108 0.57 0.80 13.20
CA ASP A 108 1.28 1.25 12.00
C ASP A 108 1.83 2.65 12.34
N PRO A 109 3.16 2.83 12.48
CA PRO A 109 4.25 2.15 11.76
C PRO A 109 5.28 1.39 12.62
N VAL A 110 4.87 0.73 13.70
CA VAL A 110 5.74 -0.13 14.52
C VAL A 110 5.11 -1.49 14.75
N LEU A 111 5.73 -2.56 14.25
CA LEU A 111 5.32 -3.92 14.60
C LEU A 111 5.57 -4.15 16.12
N PRO A 112 4.51 -4.19 16.97
CA PRO A 112 4.67 -4.09 18.43
C PRO A 112 5.52 -5.18 19.04
N ALA A 113 5.46 -6.40 18.48
CA ALA A 113 6.13 -7.56 19.02
C ALA A 113 7.67 -7.52 18.86
N LYS A 114 8.22 -6.64 18.01
CA LYS A 114 9.65 -6.64 17.68
C LYS A 114 10.33 -5.26 17.76
N GLY A 115 9.57 -4.18 17.98
CA GLY A 115 10.10 -2.81 17.96
C GLY A 115 10.72 -2.44 16.60
N ILE A 116 10.22 -3.05 15.52
CA ILE A 116 10.67 -2.79 14.16
C ILE A 116 9.79 -1.69 13.58
N VAL A 117 10.41 -0.60 13.15
CA VAL A 117 9.73 0.48 12.45
C VAL A 117 9.54 0.06 10.99
N THR A 118 8.31 0.13 10.51
CA THR A 118 7.95 -0.14 9.11
C THR A 118 7.22 1.08 8.56
N LEU A 119 7.69 1.66 7.46
CA LEU A 119 6.99 2.76 6.79
C LEU A 119 6.92 2.49 5.29
N SER A 120 5.72 2.39 4.74
CA SER A 120 5.52 2.22 3.30
C SER A 120 4.89 3.46 2.66
N GLU A 121 5.42 3.87 1.52
CA GLU A 121 4.92 5.01 0.74
C GLU A 121 4.88 4.64 -0.74
N ALA A 122 3.75 4.90 -1.39
CA ALA A 122 3.61 4.76 -2.84
C ALA A 122 4.01 6.07 -3.50
N ASP A 123 5.05 6.04 -4.32
CA ASP A 123 5.54 7.21 -5.05
C ASP A 123 4.92 7.28 -6.47
N PHE A 124 4.35 6.17 -6.95
CA PHE A 124 3.53 6.13 -8.18
C PHE A 124 2.48 5.01 -8.09
N ALA A 125 1.29 5.29 -8.62
CA ALA A 125 0.25 4.31 -8.91
C ALA A 125 -0.46 4.72 -10.21
N SER A 126 -0.63 3.80 -11.16
CA SER A 126 -1.48 4.09 -12.33
C SER A 126 -2.95 4.22 -11.92
N GLY A 127 -3.75 4.94 -12.70
CA GLY A 127 -5.16 5.23 -12.40
C GLY A 127 -6.14 4.12 -12.81
N ASP A 128 -5.66 2.92 -13.12
CA ASP A 128 -6.47 1.80 -13.57
C ASP A 128 -6.93 0.89 -12.40
N THR A 129 -7.74 -0.13 -12.71
CA THR A 129 -8.33 -1.03 -11.70
C THR A 129 -7.32 -1.94 -11.03
N LEU A 130 -6.17 -2.21 -11.65
CA LEU A 130 -5.09 -3.03 -11.10
C LEU A 130 -3.79 -2.25 -11.27
N PRO A 131 -3.52 -1.28 -10.39
CA PRO A 131 -2.52 -0.27 -10.65
C PRO A 131 -1.11 -0.86 -10.71
N LEU A 132 -0.33 -0.40 -11.68
CA LEU A 132 1.12 -0.47 -11.60
C LEU A 132 1.57 0.48 -10.49
N VAL A 133 2.11 -0.10 -9.41
CA VAL A 133 2.53 0.67 -8.23
C VAL A 133 4.05 0.61 -8.06
N PHE A 134 4.67 1.77 -7.88
CA PHE A 134 6.00 1.89 -7.29
C PHE A 134 5.86 2.30 -5.83
N LYS A 135 6.23 1.38 -4.93
CA LYS A 135 6.13 1.56 -3.49
C LYS A 135 7.47 1.29 -2.85
N ARG A 136 7.89 2.21 -1.98
CA ARG A 136 9.06 2.04 -1.12
C ARG A 136 8.64 1.69 0.29
N THR A 137 9.46 0.88 0.95
CA THR A 137 9.22 0.41 2.31
C THR A 137 10.51 0.51 3.12
N TYR A 138 10.45 1.24 4.23
CA TYR A 138 11.46 1.25 5.27
C TYR A 138 11.24 0.10 6.24
N LEU A 139 12.31 -0.55 6.67
CA LEU A 139 12.29 -1.47 7.80
C LEU A 139 13.53 -1.22 8.66
N SER A 140 13.37 -0.82 9.93
CA SER A 140 14.52 -0.48 10.80
C SER A 140 15.50 -1.64 11.00
N LYS A 141 15.04 -2.87 10.77
CA LYS A 141 15.84 -4.09 10.74
C LYS A 141 15.50 -4.89 9.48
N PRO A 142 16.13 -4.58 8.32
CA PRO A 142 15.86 -5.27 7.07
C PRO A 142 16.27 -6.74 7.17
N TYR A 143 15.48 -7.64 6.55
CA TYR A 143 15.88 -9.04 6.39
C TYR A 143 17.05 -9.19 5.41
N ASP A 144 17.16 -8.24 4.46
CA ASP A 144 18.25 -8.14 3.52
C ASP A 144 18.82 -6.72 3.51
N ALA A 145 19.88 -6.51 4.29
CA ALA A 145 20.57 -5.22 4.36
C ALA A 145 21.36 -4.87 3.08
N THR A 146 21.45 -5.78 2.11
CA THR A 146 22.16 -5.55 0.85
C THR A 146 21.27 -4.91 -0.23
N GLN A 147 19.95 -4.89 -0.02
CA GLN A 147 19.00 -4.22 -0.92
C GLN A 147 18.82 -2.75 -0.55
N THR A 148 19.76 -1.90 -0.96
CA THR A 148 19.71 -0.46 -0.61
C THR A 148 19.82 0.44 -1.84
N THR A 149 19.02 0.19 -2.89
CA THR A 149 18.98 1.17 -4.00
C THR A 149 18.20 2.42 -3.64
N MET A 150 17.52 2.46 -2.49
CA MET A 150 16.82 3.65 -2.00
C MET A 150 17.40 4.15 -0.68
N GLY A 151 18.69 3.89 -0.45
CA GLY A 151 19.37 4.22 0.81
C GLY A 151 19.20 3.16 1.87
N HIS A 152 19.87 3.34 3.01
CA HIS A 152 19.84 2.35 4.09
C HIS A 152 18.41 2.05 4.55
N ASN A 153 18.11 0.75 4.74
CA ASN A 153 16.85 0.23 5.26
C ASN A 153 15.61 0.48 4.40
N TRP A 154 15.74 1.12 3.24
CA TRP A 154 14.67 1.33 2.26
C TRP A 154 14.82 0.38 1.07
N VAL A 155 13.73 -0.32 0.74
CA VAL A 155 13.59 -1.08 -0.51
C VAL A 155 12.43 -0.55 -1.32
N ASN A 156 12.39 -0.84 -2.62
CA ASN A 156 11.16 -0.77 -3.40
C ASN A 156 10.64 -2.14 -3.82
N ASN A 157 9.34 -2.18 -4.12
CA ASN A 157 8.62 -3.41 -4.45
C ASN A 157 9.08 -4.11 -5.74
N TRP A 158 9.89 -3.45 -6.57
CA TRP A 158 10.46 -3.99 -7.80
C TRP A 158 11.85 -4.60 -7.62
N GLN A 159 12.36 -4.65 -6.38
CA GLN A 159 13.64 -5.28 -6.02
C GLN A 159 13.50 -6.69 -5.47
N ARG A 160 12.34 -7.32 -5.66
CA ARG A 160 12.11 -8.72 -5.29
C ARG A 160 13.23 -9.62 -5.84
N ARG A 161 13.63 -10.63 -5.06
CA ARG A 161 14.63 -11.63 -5.51
C ARG A 161 14.50 -12.95 -4.78
N LEU A 162 15.11 -13.98 -5.35
CA LEU A 162 15.41 -15.24 -4.69
C LEU A 162 16.88 -15.29 -4.27
N ASP A 163 17.14 -15.80 -3.08
CA ASP A 163 18.42 -16.34 -2.66
C ASP A 163 18.50 -17.81 -3.05
N LEU A 164 19.38 -18.12 -4.00
CA LEU A 164 19.55 -19.45 -4.56
C LEU A 164 20.73 -20.21 -3.95
N LEU A 165 21.47 -19.62 -3.00
CA LEU A 165 22.67 -20.23 -2.41
C LEU A 165 22.37 -21.59 -1.76
N GLY A 166 21.22 -21.72 -1.11
CA GLY A 166 20.77 -22.93 -0.44
C GLY A 166 20.08 -23.96 -1.35
N ALA A 167 19.86 -23.65 -2.64
CA ALA A 167 18.98 -24.44 -3.49
C ALA A 167 19.48 -25.89 -3.73
N ASN A 168 20.79 -26.10 -3.66
CA ASN A 168 21.45 -27.40 -3.86
C ASN A 168 22.14 -27.93 -2.59
N ALA A 169 21.82 -27.37 -1.42
CA ALA A 169 22.36 -27.84 -0.15
C ALA A 169 21.83 -29.24 0.21
N SER A 170 22.45 -29.92 1.19
CA SER A 170 21.97 -31.20 1.72
C SER A 170 20.56 -31.08 2.32
N GLU A 171 20.26 -29.92 2.89
CA GLU A 171 18.91 -29.47 3.27
C GLU A 171 18.52 -28.29 2.35
N PRO A 172 17.90 -28.58 1.19
CA PRO A 172 17.63 -27.55 0.19
C PRO A 172 16.66 -26.48 0.70
N HIS A 173 17.04 -25.22 0.52
CA HIS A 173 16.22 -24.05 0.86
C HIS A 173 16.41 -22.90 -0.14
N ILE A 174 15.36 -22.12 -0.35
CA ILE A 174 15.39 -20.88 -1.13
C ILE A 174 14.70 -19.79 -0.30
N VAL A 175 15.29 -18.61 -0.22
CA VAL A 175 14.68 -17.46 0.46
C VAL A 175 14.18 -16.48 -0.60
N ALA A 176 12.89 -16.17 -0.61
CA ALA A 176 12.36 -15.10 -1.45
C ALA A 176 12.24 -13.81 -0.65
N TYR A 177 12.99 -12.78 -1.03
CA TYR A 177 12.85 -11.43 -0.48
C TYR A 177 11.76 -10.68 -1.25
N ARG A 178 10.72 -10.27 -0.52
CA ARG A 178 9.50 -9.68 -1.06
C ARG A 178 9.61 -8.16 -1.10
N GLY A 179 8.73 -7.53 -1.88
CA GLY A 179 8.76 -6.09 -2.14
C GLY A 179 8.40 -5.20 -0.94
N ASP A 180 7.89 -5.79 0.13
CA ASP A 180 7.56 -5.19 1.42
C ASP A 180 8.58 -5.58 2.52
N GLN A 181 9.74 -6.12 2.11
CA GLN A 181 10.77 -6.69 2.98
C GLN A 181 10.37 -7.95 3.75
N GLN A 182 9.18 -8.53 3.54
CA GLN A 182 8.92 -9.86 4.07
C GLN A 182 9.79 -10.91 3.38
N VAL A 183 9.95 -12.07 4.02
CA VAL A 183 10.69 -13.20 3.46
C VAL A 183 9.83 -14.45 3.44
N LEU A 184 9.90 -15.19 2.33
CA LEU A 184 9.34 -16.53 2.23
C LEU A 184 10.49 -17.53 2.27
N ASN A 185 10.41 -18.48 3.18
CA ASN A 185 11.42 -19.53 3.34
C ASN A 185 10.91 -20.83 2.72
N PHE A 186 11.33 -21.10 1.50
CA PHE A 186 10.98 -22.32 0.78
C PHE A 186 11.86 -23.49 1.23
N LYS A 187 11.23 -24.64 1.44
CA LYS A 187 11.89 -25.92 1.70
C LYS A 187 11.52 -26.92 0.61
N TRP A 188 12.44 -27.81 0.28
CA TRP A 188 12.18 -28.91 -0.64
C TRP A 188 11.49 -30.07 0.08
N ILE A 189 10.22 -30.33 -0.23
CA ILE A 189 9.42 -31.39 0.39
C ILE A 189 8.63 -32.11 -0.70
N GLY A 190 8.78 -33.43 -0.79
CA GLY A 190 7.99 -34.25 -1.70
C GLY A 190 8.15 -33.90 -3.18
N GLY A 191 9.30 -33.34 -3.59
CA GLY A 191 9.58 -32.96 -4.98
C GLY A 191 9.12 -31.54 -5.36
N ALA A 192 8.71 -30.72 -4.39
CA ALA A 192 8.28 -29.34 -4.62
C ALA A 192 8.92 -28.38 -3.62
N TRP A 193 9.11 -27.12 -4.04
CA TRP A 193 9.43 -26.04 -3.12
C TRP A 193 8.15 -25.48 -2.51
N VAL A 194 8.03 -25.60 -1.20
CA VAL A 194 6.86 -25.17 -0.44
C VAL A 194 7.26 -24.26 0.72
N VAL A 195 6.36 -23.38 1.13
CA VAL A 195 6.51 -22.62 2.37
C VAL A 195 5.71 -23.37 3.46
N PRO A 196 6.34 -23.91 4.51
CA PRO A 196 5.62 -24.64 5.55
C PRO A 196 4.49 -23.78 6.15
N GLY A 197 3.27 -24.33 6.21
CA GLY A 197 2.08 -23.63 6.70
C GLY A 197 1.32 -22.83 5.64
N HIS A 198 1.85 -22.69 4.43
CA HIS A 198 1.26 -21.93 3.34
C HIS A 198 1.08 -22.82 2.11
N ARG A 199 -0.16 -23.23 1.83
CA ARG A 199 -0.52 -24.14 0.73
C ARG A 199 -0.85 -23.39 -0.57
N GLU A 200 -1.13 -22.10 -0.45
CA GLU A 200 -1.41 -21.15 -1.51
C GLU A 200 -0.14 -20.68 -2.24
N LEU A 201 1.03 -20.94 -1.66
CA LEU A 201 2.33 -20.56 -2.20
C LEU A 201 3.07 -21.78 -2.77
N SER A 202 3.55 -21.67 -4.00
CA SER A 202 4.43 -22.67 -4.60
C SER A 202 5.56 -22.02 -5.39
N LEU A 203 6.72 -22.68 -5.44
CA LEU A 203 7.85 -22.27 -6.26
C LEU A 203 8.25 -23.43 -7.18
N THR A 204 8.17 -23.23 -8.49
CA THR A 204 8.48 -24.27 -9.47
C THR A 204 9.60 -23.81 -10.37
N LYS A 205 10.64 -24.63 -10.55
CA LYS A 205 11.62 -24.41 -11.61
C LYS A 205 11.02 -24.93 -12.92
N ALA A 206 10.61 -24.04 -13.81
CA ALA A 206 10.12 -24.44 -15.13
C ALA A 206 11.28 -24.56 -16.12
N GLY A 207 11.04 -25.27 -17.23
CA GLY A 207 11.93 -25.17 -18.39
C GLY A 207 11.99 -23.73 -18.90
N GLY A 208 13.17 -23.27 -19.34
CA GLY A 208 13.34 -21.91 -19.89
C GLY A 208 14.12 -20.92 -19.02
N GLY A 209 14.74 -21.36 -17.91
CA GLY A 209 15.68 -20.54 -17.14
C GLY A 209 15.05 -19.66 -16.05
N TYR A 210 13.87 -20.03 -15.56
CA TYR A 210 13.16 -19.28 -14.51
C TYR A 210 12.57 -20.19 -13.42
N PHE A 211 12.59 -19.67 -12.19
CA PHE A 211 11.68 -20.09 -11.13
C PHE A 211 10.38 -19.30 -11.24
N HIS A 212 9.26 -19.98 -11.04
CA HIS A 212 7.93 -19.38 -10.97
C HIS A 212 7.37 -19.49 -9.56
N LEU A 213 7.18 -18.35 -8.90
CA LEU A 213 6.49 -18.26 -7.62
C LEU A 213 5.01 -17.96 -7.89
N ARG A 214 4.14 -18.89 -7.51
CA ARG A 214 2.69 -18.73 -7.64
C ARG A 214 2.08 -18.50 -6.28
N ASP A 215 1.26 -17.46 -6.19
CA ASP A 215 0.44 -17.11 -5.04
C ASP A 215 -1.03 -17.20 -5.45
N GLU A 216 -1.72 -18.26 -4.98
CA GLU A 216 -3.12 -18.50 -5.33
C GLU A 216 -4.07 -17.51 -4.64
N LEU A 217 -3.68 -16.97 -3.49
CA LEU A 217 -4.47 -16.00 -2.75
C LEU A 217 -4.50 -14.67 -3.52
N LEU A 218 -3.31 -14.16 -3.86
CA LEU A 218 -3.16 -12.92 -4.63
C LEU A 218 -3.45 -13.12 -6.12
N GLY A 219 -3.45 -14.36 -6.61
CA GLY A 219 -3.65 -14.68 -8.01
C GLY A 219 -2.50 -14.19 -8.89
N THR A 220 -1.28 -14.19 -8.37
CA THR A 220 -0.10 -13.72 -9.08
C THR A 220 0.85 -14.87 -9.38
N THR A 221 1.50 -14.81 -10.52
CA THR A 221 2.64 -15.66 -10.87
C THR A 221 3.83 -14.79 -11.19
N GLU A 222 4.89 -14.95 -10.43
CA GLU A 222 6.12 -14.19 -10.58
C GLU A 222 7.21 -15.07 -11.19
N ALA A 223 8.03 -14.52 -12.07
CA ALA A 223 9.18 -15.20 -12.65
C ALA A 223 10.48 -14.61 -12.11
N TYR A 224 11.42 -15.47 -11.76
CA TYR A 224 12.75 -15.13 -11.25
C TYR A 224 13.81 -15.89 -12.03
N SER A 225 14.89 -15.23 -12.44
CA SER A 225 16.01 -15.88 -13.13
C SER A 225 16.55 -17.05 -12.30
N ASP A 226 16.68 -18.24 -12.89
CA ASP A 226 17.20 -19.42 -12.19
C ASP A 226 18.73 -19.39 -11.98
N ALA A 227 19.41 -18.49 -12.69
CA ALA A 227 20.85 -18.26 -12.57
C ALA A 227 21.20 -17.19 -11.54
N THR A 228 20.37 -16.14 -11.42
CA THR A 228 20.70 -14.96 -10.59
C THR A 228 19.71 -14.69 -9.45
N GLY A 229 18.53 -15.32 -9.47
CA GLY A 229 17.45 -15.06 -8.53
C GLY A 229 16.75 -13.71 -8.72
N LYS A 230 17.12 -12.90 -9.71
CA LYS A 230 16.49 -11.58 -9.94
C LYS A 230 15.06 -11.73 -10.44
N PHE A 231 14.15 -10.90 -9.91
CA PHE A 231 12.77 -10.82 -10.37
C PHE A 231 12.70 -10.31 -11.82
N TYR A 232 11.92 -10.98 -12.65
CA TYR A 232 11.78 -10.63 -14.07
C TYR A 232 10.39 -10.12 -14.40
N SER A 233 9.35 -10.84 -13.98
CA SER A 233 7.97 -10.48 -14.31
C SER A 233 6.96 -10.94 -13.27
N GLU A 234 5.82 -10.29 -13.26
CA GLU A 234 4.60 -10.71 -12.56
C GLU A 234 3.45 -10.76 -13.56
N THR A 235 2.69 -11.83 -13.53
CA THR A 235 1.43 -12.00 -14.25
C THR A 235 0.31 -12.08 -13.23
N THR A 236 -0.68 -11.21 -13.35
CA THR A 236 -1.87 -11.20 -12.49
C THR A 236 -2.90 -12.23 -12.96
N ARG A 237 -3.95 -12.48 -12.16
CA ARG A 237 -5.03 -13.42 -12.47
C ARG A 237 -5.80 -13.03 -13.73
N THR A 238 -5.89 -11.73 -14.01
CA THR A 238 -6.51 -11.17 -15.23
C THR A 238 -5.57 -11.20 -16.43
N GLY A 239 -4.34 -11.68 -16.24
CA GLY A 239 -3.31 -11.87 -17.27
C GLY A 239 -2.51 -10.61 -17.61
N VAL A 240 -2.72 -9.48 -16.92
CA VAL A 240 -1.84 -8.31 -17.02
C VAL A 240 -0.41 -8.73 -16.66
N ILE A 241 0.55 -8.39 -17.52
CA ILE A 241 1.96 -8.74 -17.35
C ILE A 241 2.76 -7.49 -17.04
N ARG A 242 3.52 -7.52 -15.96
CA ARG A 242 4.48 -6.47 -15.60
C ARG A 242 5.88 -7.04 -15.63
N LYS A 243 6.83 -6.35 -16.27
CA LYS A 243 8.22 -6.81 -16.37
C LYS A 243 9.19 -5.73 -15.91
N VAL A 244 10.29 -6.19 -15.35
CA VAL A 244 11.46 -5.37 -15.07
C VAL A 244 12.43 -5.50 -16.23
N ILE A 245 12.80 -4.35 -16.80
CA ILE A 245 13.91 -4.22 -17.74
C ILE A 245 15.12 -3.78 -16.93
N TYR A 246 16.25 -4.44 -17.14
CA TYR A 246 17.49 -4.18 -16.43
C TYR A 246 18.48 -3.40 -17.30
N ASP A 247 19.24 -2.49 -16.70
CA ASP A 247 20.36 -1.81 -17.36
C ASP A 247 21.60 -2.72 -17.51
N GLY A 248 22.66 -2.20 -18.14
CA GLY A 248 23.93 -2.93 -18.30
C GLY A 248 24.64 -3.28 -16.98
N ARG A 249 24.29 -2.61 -15.87
CA ARG A 249 24.75 -2.94 -14.51
C ARG A 249 23.81 -3.90 -13.78
N GLN A 250 22.80 -4.40 -14.48
CA GLN A 250 21.80 -5.31 -13.95
C GLN A 250 20.98 -4.71 -12.80
N ARG A 251 20.65 -3.43 -12.89
CA ARG A 251 19.69 -2.72 -12.01
C ARG A 251 18.36 -2.49 -12.74
N PRO A 252 17.20 -2.52 -12.05
CA PRO A 252 15.92 -2.19 -12.67
C PRO A 252 15.93 -0.79 -13.29
N SER A 253 15.85 -0.66 -14.61
CA SER A 253 15.83 0.64 -15.30
C SER A 253 14.43 1.06 -15.73
N THR A 254 13.59 0.11 -16.11
CA THR A 254 12.21 0.35 -16.50
C THR A 254 11.33 -0.74 -15.92
N ILE A 255 10.17 -0.36 -15.40
CA ILE A 255 9.09 -1.28 -15.10
C ILE A 255 7.97 -0.97 -16.08
N ALA A 256 7.59 -1.97 -16.86
CA ALA A 256 6.61 -1.82 -17.92
C ALA A 256 5.47 -2.82 -17.74
N GLU A 257 4.28 -2.41 -18.14
CA GLU A 257 3.06 -3.20 -18.10
C GLU A 257 2.52 -3.42 -19.52
N TRP A 258 2.01 -4.63 -19.76
CA TRP A 258 1.35 -5.05 -20.99
C TRP A 258 -0.03 -5.65 -20.67
N PRO A 259 -1.02 -5.45 -21.56
CA PRO A 259 -2.34 -6.05 -21.41
C PRO A 259 -2.29 -7.58 -21.59
N THR A 260 -3.39 -8.23 -21.21
CA THR A 260 -3.61 -9.68 -21.10
C THR A 260 -3.21 -10.53 -22.31
N ASP A 261 -3.11 -9.94 -23.51
CA ASP A 261 -2.82 -10.68 -24.73
C ASP A 261 -1.37 -10.53 -25.22
N ASN A 262 -0.61 -9.53 -24.73
CA ASN A 262 0.72 -9.16 -25.24
C ASN A 262 0.78 -9.10 -26.80
N VAL A 263 -0.38 -9.00 -27.47
CA VAL A 263 -0.56 -9.04 -28.94
C VAL A 263 -0.13 -7.70 -29.51
N ILE A 264 -0.34 -6.64 -28.75
CA ILE A 264 0.22 -5.32 -29.02
C ILE A 264 1.60 -5.28 -28.35
N GLN A 265 2.69 -5.21 -29.13
CA GLN A 265 4.05 -5.04 -28.58
C GLN A 265 4.30 -3.66 -27.95
N ALA A 266 3.26 -2.83 -27.82
CA ALA A 266 3.32 -1.56 -27.12
C ALA A 266 3.06 -1.77 -25.62
N THR A 267 3.87 -1.13 -24.79
CA THR A 267 3.63 -1.04 -23.35
C THR A 267 2.36 -0.23 -23.09
N ALA A 268 1.48 -0.71 -22.20
CA ALA A 268 0.31 0.05 -21.75
C ALA A 268 0.70 1.19 -20.81
N THR A 269 1.69 0.95 -19.96
CA THR A 269 2.21 1.91 -18.97
C THR A 269 3.65 1.54 -18.64
N SER A 270 4.49 2.53 -18.38
CA SER A 270 5.85 2.27 -17.91
C SER A 270 6.38 3.40 -17.03
N ILE A 271 7.17 3.02 -16.04
CA ILE A 271 7.95 3.93 -15.21
C ILE A 271 9.44 3.66 -15.42
N ARG A 272 10.26 4.70 -15.30
CA ARG A 272 11.72 4.61 -15.44
C ARG A 272 12.42 5.00 -14.15
N LEU A 273 13.52 4.33 -13.85
CA LEU A 273 14.39 4.61 -12.72
C LEU A 273 15.75 5.10 -13.21
N GLU A 274 16.21 6.19 -12.62
CA GLU A 274 17.53 6.77 -12.86
C GLU A 274 18.35 6.67 -11.58
N TYR A 275 19.65 6.50 -11.73
CA TYR A 275 20.55 6.16 -10.62
C TYR A 275 21.77 7.07 -10.55
N ASP A 276 22.29 7.26 -9.34
CA ASP A 276 23.59 7.90 -9.11
C ASP A 276 24.76 6.92 -9.27
N SER A 277 25.99 7.43 -9.04
CA SER A 277 27.22 6.63 -9.11
C SER A 277 27.35 5.56 -8.02
N ASN A 278 26.54 5.64 -6.96
CA ASN A 278 26.49 4.66 -5.87
C ASN A 278 25.36 3.65 -6.07
N ASP A 279 24.80 3.58 -7.27
CA ASP A 279 23.70 2.71 -7.65
C ASP A 279 22.41 2.92 -6.82
N ARG A 280 22.19 4.14 -6.34
CA ARG A 280 20.95 4.56 -5.67
C ARG A 280 20.01 5.25 -6.66
N VAL A 281 18.71 4.97 -6.57
CA VAL A 281 17.66 5.61 -7.37
C VAL A 281 17.60 7.09 -7.00
N VAL A 282 17.78 7.99 -7.97
CA VAL A 282 17.67 9.44 -7.78
C VAL A 282 16.46 10.05 -8.48
N THR A 283 15.91 9.36 -9.49
CA THR A 283 14.69 9.78 -10.17
C THR A 283 13.82 8.58 -10.48
N LEU A 284 12.52 8.71 -10.23
CA LEU A 284 11.45 7.90 -10.81
C LEU A 284 10.73 8.79 -11.82
N VAL A 285 10.66 8.38 -13.08
CA VAL A 285 9.90 9.11 -14.10
C VAL A 285 8.64 8.33 -14.44
N ASP A 286 7.50 9.00 -14.28
CA ASP A 286 6.19 8.41 -14.55
C ASP A 286 5.89 8.33 -16.07
N PRO A 287 4.77 7.72 -16.48
CA PRO A 287 4.41 7.60 -17.91
C PRO A 287 4.18 8.94 -18.61
N LEU A 288 3.87 10.00 -17.87
CA LEU A 288 3.67 11.36 -18.39
C LEU A 288 4.98 12.15 -18.49
N GLY A 289 6.10 11.55 -18.09
CA GLY A 289 7.40 12.20 -18.05
C GLY A 289 7.63 13.05 -16.81
N MET A 290 6.75 12.96 -15.80
CA MET A 290 6.83 13.74 -14.58
C MET A 290 7.77 13.06 -13.57
N PRO A 291 8.81 13.76 -13.07
CA PRO A 291 9.82 13.16 -12.21
C PRO A 291 9.46 13.24 -10.73
N THR A 292 9.72 12.15 -10.01
CA THR A 292 9.86 12.12 -8.55
C THR A 292 11.34 11.98 -8.20
N SER A 293 11.91 12.94 -7.47
CA SER A 293 13.33 12.97 -7.12
C SER A 293 13.59 12.45 -5.70
N TYR A 294 14.68 11.72 -5.54
CA TYR A 294 15.12 11.16 -4.25
C TYR A 294 16.47 11.75 -3.87
N ALA A 295 16.56 12.34 -2.68
CA ALA A 295 17.79 12.91 -2.15
C ALA A 295 18.29 12.14 -0.94
N TYR A 296 19.61 12.01 -0.83
CA TYR A 296 20.28 11.23 0.21
C TYR A 296 21.17 12.11 1.08
N ASP A 297 21.26 11.78 2.37
CA ASP A 297 22.23 12.41 3.26
C ASP A 297 23.66 11.87 3.04
N GLY A 298 24.64 12.46 3.73
CA GLY A 298 26.05 12.04 3.65
C GLY A 298 26.34 10.65 4.21
N LYS A 299 25.39 10.02 4.90
CA LYS A 299 25.48 8.65 5.41
C LYS A 299 24.78 7.64 4.49
N GLY A 300 24.13 8.11 3.43
CA GLY A 300 23.42 7.26 2.48
C GLY A 300 21.97 6.95 2.86
N ASN A 301 21.38 7.64 3.83
CA ASN A 301 19.96 7.53 4.13
C ASN A 301 19.13 8.34 3.14
N LEU A 302 17.93 7.85 2.78
CA LEU A 302 16.96 8.64 2.02
C LEU A 302 16.48 9.80 2.89
N ALA A 303 16.87 11.03 2.55
CA ALA A 303 16.61 12.24 3.32
C ALA A 303 15.33 12.94 2.88
N SER A 304 15.02 12.94 1.58
CA SER A 304 13.76 13.50 1.07
C SER A 304 13.31 12.89 -0.25
N VAL A 305 12.01 12.95 -0.48
CA VAL A 305 11.36 12.66 -1.76
C VAL A 305 10.61 13.89 -2.22
N THR A 306 10.86 14.32 -3.44
CA THR A 306 10.19 15.46 -4.08
C THR A 306 9.31 14.93 -5.20
N ALA A 307 7.99 14.98 -5.01
CA ALA A 307 7.01 14.60 -6.03
C ALA A 307 6.99 15.63 -7.19
N PRO A 308 6.38 15.32 -8.35
CA PRO A 308 6.55 16.15 -9.56
C PRO A 308 6.04 17.60 -9.48
N TYR A 309 5.19 17.92 -8.51
CA TYR A 309 4.69 19.28 -8.26
C TYR A 309 5.44 20.01 -7.15
N GLY A 310 6.60 19.52 -6.73
CA GLY A 310 7.46 20.15 -5.73
C GLY A 310 7.06 19.84 -4.27
N TYR A 311 6.11 18.92 -4.05
CA TYR A 311 5.78 18.43 -2.72
C TYR A 311 6.95 17.63 -2.14
N VAL A 312 7.50 18.08 -1.02
CA VAL A 312 8.69 17.48 -0.42
C VAL A 312 8.32 16.75 0.86
N ARG A 313 8.58 15.45 0.89
CA ARG A 313 8.50 14.65 2.11
C ARG A 313 9.90 14.38 2.65
N GLN A 314 10.10 14.52 3.96
CA GLN A 314 11.43 14.42 4.58
C GLN A 314 11.49 13.34 5.64
N PHE A 315 12.66 12.69 5.72
CA PHE A 315 12.95 11.58 6.63
C PHE A 315 14.13 11.97 7.52
N LEU A 316 13.96 11.79 8.83
CA LEU A 316 14.90 12.26 9.83
C LEU A 316 15.64 11.08 10.45
N TYR A 317 16.96 11.22 10.61
CA TYR A 317 17.87 10.22 11.20
C TYR A 317 18.74 10.92 12.25
N GLU A 318 18.12 11.25 13.38
CA GLU A 318 18.67 12.20 14.36
C GLU A 318 19.42 11.50 15.50
N ASP A 319 19.27 10.18 15.65
CA ASP A 319 19.95 9.42 16.70
C ASP A 319 21.38 9.04 16.26
N ALA A 320 22.37 9.69 16.86
CA ALA A 320 23.77 9.42 16.56
C ALA A 320 24.22 7.98 16.89
N ARG A 321 23.52 7.28 17.81
CA ARG A 321 23.80 5.88 18.16
C ARG A 321 23.39 4.94 17.04
N PHE A 322 22.35 5.30 16.30
CA PHE A 322 21.75 4.52 15.22
C PHE A 322 21.59 5.40 13.97
N PRO A 323 22.69 5.68 13.25
CA PRO A 323 22.73 6.69 12.18
C PRO A 323 21.79 6.44 10.99
N ASN A 324 21.23 5.23 10.88
CA ASN A 324 20.34 4.81 9.79
C ASN A 324 18.91 4.50 10.31
N ALA A 325 18.64 4.75 11.59
CA ALA A 325 17.33 4.58 12.19
C ALA A 325 16.46 5.82 11.93
N LEU A 326 15.27 5.59 11.36
CA LEU A 326 14.29 6.64 11.12
C LEU A 326 13.77 7.14 12.48
N THR A 327 14.03 8.41 12.79
CA THR A 327 13.58 9.06 14.03
C THR A 327 12.35 9.94 13.79
N GLY A 328 12.07 10.34 12.55
CA GLY A 328 10.89 11.13 12.25
C GLY A 328 10.59 11.30 10.77
N VAL A 329 9.38 11.74 10.48
CA VAL A 329 8.92 12.12 9.13
C VAL A 329 8.36 13.53 9.20
N LYS A 330 8.69 14.36 8.21
CA LYS A 330 8.01 15.63 7.96
C LYS A 330 7.21 15.53 6.68
N ASN A 331 5.99 16.06 6.72
CA ASN A 331 5.13 16.19 5.56
C ASN A 331 5.54 17.37 4.68
N GLU A 332 4.74 17.63 3.66
CA GLU A 332 4.94 18.62 2.60
C GLU A 332 4.90 20.07 3.13
N SER A 333 4.29 20.31 4.29
CA SER A 333 4.32 21.62 4.96
C SER A 333 5.55 21.81 5.87
N GLY A 334 6.42 20.80 5.95
CA GLY A 334 7.57 20.77 6.85
C GLY A 334 7.24 20.39 8.30
N SER A 335 5.98 20.06 8.58
CA SER A 335 5.53 19.67 9.92
C SER A 335 5.90 18.22 10.22
N ARG A 336 6.45 17.95 11.41
CA ARG A 336 6.78 16.58 11.83
C ARG A 336 5.50 15.80 12.14
N THR A 337 5.26 14.72 11.41
CA THR A 337 4.04 13.90 11.50
C THR A 337 4.23 12.59 12.25
N ALA A 338 5.47 12.17 12.46
CA ALA A 338 5.81 11.01 13.27
C ALA A 338 7.17 11.22 13.95
N THR A 339 7.31 10.68 15.16
CA THR A 339 8.57 10.62 15.91
C THR A 339 8.70 9.24 16.53
N TRP A 340 9.81 8.55 16.26
CA TRP A 340 10.14 7.29 16.91
C TRP A 340 11.27 7.51 17.91
N THR A 341 11.18 6.81 19.04
CA THR A 341 12.29 6.71 19.99
C THR A 341 12.72 5.25 20.11
N CYS A 342 14.02 5.02 20.32
CA CYS A 342 14.59 3.68 20.37
C CYS A 342 15.32 3.40 21.70
N ASP A 343 15.29 2.13 22.11
CA ASP A 343 16.09 1.60 23.21
C ASP A 343 17.59 1.55 22.88
N ALA A 344 18.40 1.08 23.84
CA ALA A 344 19.84 0.93 23.67
C ALA A 344 20.25 -0.13 22.62
N SER A 345 19.30 -0.94 22.13
CA SER A 345 19.51 -1.93 21.07
C SER A 345 18.96 -1.46 19.71
N GLY A 346 18.48 -0.22 19.61
CA GLY A 346 17.98 0.37 18.37
C GLY A 346 16.55 -0.06 18.00
N ARG A 347 15.82 -0.69 18.92
CA ARG A 347 14.42 -1.07 18.72
C ARG A 347 13.53 0.10 19.11
N ALA A 348 12.53 0.39 18.30
CA ALA A 348 11.55 1.44 18.62
C ALA A 348 10.74 1.05 19.86
N VAL A 349 10.71 1.95 20.84
CA VAL A 349 9.96 1.83 22.10
C VAL A 349 8.78 2.80 22.16
N SER A 350 8.72 3.79 21.27
CA SER A 350 7.50 4.57 21.07
C SER A 350 7.42 5.16 19.68
N VAL A 351 6.19 5.49 19.29
CA VAL A 351 5.89 6.39 18.18
C VAL A 351 4.90 7.45 18.66
N THR A 352 5.17 8.71 18.33
CA THR A 352 4.26 9.83 18.62
C THR A 352 3.90 10.61 17.36
N HIS A 353 2.65 11.04 17.29
CA HIS A 353 2.07 11.82 16.20
C HIS A 353 1.48 13.14 16.73
N PRO A 354 1.27 14.15 15.88
CA PRO A 354 0.52 15.35 16.25
C PRO A 354 -0.89 15.03 16.77
N ASP A 355 -1.53 14.03 16.17
CA ASP A 355 -2.73 13.41 16.73
C ASP A 355 -2.32 12.39 17.80
N THR A 356 -2.45 12.82 19.06
CA THR A 356 -2.02 12.02 20.22
C THR A 356 -2.78 10.71 20.39
N THR A 357 -3.95 10.54 19.77
CA THR A 357 -4.71 9.28 19.83
C THR A 357 -4.00 8.14 19.12
N ARG A 358 -3.07 8.48 18.22
CA ARG A 358 -2.24 7.53 17.47
C ARG A 358 -0.91 7.20 18.16
N ASN A 359 -0.65 7.78 19.34
CA ASN A 359 0.60 7.52 20.06
C ASN A 359 0.64 6.09 20.58
N VAL A 360 1.77 5.42 20.41
CA VAL A 360 1.98 4.07 20.94
C VAL A 360 3.30 4.04 21.70
N SER A 361 3.31 3.35 22.83
CA SER A 361 4.52 3.04 23.60
C SER A 361 4.58 1.55 23.88
N PHE A 362 5.79 0.98 23.82
CA PHE A 362 6.06 -0.42 24.02
C PHE A 362 6.88 -0.56 25.31
N SER A 363 6.43 -1.43 26.21
CA SER A 363 7.08 -1.72 27.50
C SER A 363 8.15 -2.79 27.39
#